data_AF-A0A382E9S0-F1
#
_entry.id   AF-A0A382E9S0-F1
#
_cell.length_a   1.000
_cell.length_b   1.000
_cell.length_c   1.000
_cell.angle_alpha   90.00
_cell.angle_beta   90.00
_cell.angle_gamma   90.00
#
_symmetry.space_group_name_H-M   'P 1'
#
loop_
_entity.id
_entity.type
_entity.pdbx_description
1 polymer ?
#
loop_
_entity_poly.entity_id
_entity_poly.type
_entity_poly.pdbx_seq_one_letter_code
_entity_poly.pdbx_strand_id
1 'polypeptide(L)'
;VNNSIIIAHRGMDEVYPENTITAFDAALKKGMAIEIDARGTADEHIVVMHDDTVDRTTNGSGEVAKMTLSELKDLDAGSWWSSEFKGERIPTLEETFDIV
;
A
#
# COMPACT_ATOMS: atom_id res chain seq x y z
N VAL A 1 -13.80 27.51 14.42
CA VAL A 1 -13.06 26.24 14.51
C VAL A 1 -12.92 25.71 13.10
N ASN A 2 -11.68 25.46 12.66
CA ASN A 2 -11.43 24.96 11.30
C ASN A 2 -11.64 23.44 11.34
N ASN A 3 -12.65 22.93 10.61
CA ASN A 3 -13.05 21.52 10.62
C ASN A 3 -12.41 20.73 9.45
N SER A 4 -11.18 21.09 9.06
CA SER A 4 -10.51 20.39 7.97
C SER A 4 -10.06 19.00 8.44
N ILE A 5 -10.46 17.98 7.67
CA ILE A 5 -9.92 16.63 7.82
C ILE A 5 -8.59 16.58 7.07
N ILE A 6 -7.55 16.12 7.75
CA ILE A 6 -6.26 15.83 7.12
C ILE A 6 -6.34 14.40 6.58
N ILE A 7 -6.09 14.26 5.28
CA ILE A 7 -6.06 12.98 4.58
C ILE A 7 -4.61 12.71 4.18
N ALA A 8 -4.09 11.57 4.60
CA ALA A 8 -2.74 11.12 4.36
C ALA A 8 -2.70 10.40 2.99
N HIS A 9 -2.06 11.03 1.99
CA HIS A 9 -1.96 10.54 0.62
C HIS A 9 -1.13 9.26 0.55
N ARG A 10 -1.75 8.15 0.11
CA ARG A 10 -1.17 6.80 0.12
C ARG A 10 -0.64 6.39 1.50
N GLY A 11 -1.29 6.91 2.55
CA GLY A 11 -0.74 6.96 3.90
C GLY A 11 0.17 8.17 4.10
N MET A 12 1.32 7.96 4.72
CA MET A 12 2.33 9.00 4.92
C MET A 12 3.51 8.78 3.98
N ASP A 13 3.26 8.85 2.67
CA ASP A 13 4.20 8.52 1.58
C ASP A 13 5.48 9.36 1.55
N GLU A 14 5.52 10.52 2.22
CA GLU A 14 6.76 11.30 2.41
C GLU A 14 7.72 10.68 3.45
N VAL A 15 7.25 9.74 4.28
CA VAL A 15 7.99 9.21 5.44
C VAL A 15 8.08 7.68 5.43
N TYR A 16 7.09 7.00 4.84
CA TYR A 16 6.95 5.56 4.80
C TYR A 16 6.73 5.08 3.37
N PRO A 17 7.04 3.81 3.04
CA PRO A 17 6.73 3.25 1.73
C PRO A 17 5.22 3.37 1.47
N GLU A 18 4.88 4.05 0.37
CA GLU A 18 3.48 4.34 0.00
C GLU A 18 2.61 3.08 -0.06
N ASN A 19 1.32 3.21 0.26
CA ASN A 19 0.34 2.13 0.12
C ASN A 19 0.68 0.84 0.92
N THR A 20 1.34 0.98 2.07
CA THR A 20 1.64 -0.12 3.01
C THR A 20 0.88 0.01 4.31
N ILE A 21 0.66 -1.11 5.01
CA ILE A 21 0.04 -1.10 6.35
C ILE A 21 0.84 -0.21 7.33
N THR A 22 2.17 -0.21 7.24
CA THR A 22 3.01 0.65 8.08
C THR A 22 2.78 2.14 7.81
N ALA A 23 2.62 2.56 6.55
CA ALA A 23 2.29 3.95 6.22
C ALA A 23 0.90 4.35 6.75
N PHE A 24 -0.07 3.44 6.67
CA PHE A 24 -1.44 3.67 7.16
C PHE A 24 -1.51 3.74 8.69
N ASP A 25 -0.91 2.78 9.39
CA ASP A 25 -0.85 2.75 10.86
C ASP A 25 -0.19 4.03 11.42
N ALA A 26 0.87 4.52 10.77
CA ALA A 26 1.51 5.78 11.14
C ALA A 26 0.57 7.00 10.99
N ALA A 27 -0.22 7.06 9.92
CA ALA A 27 -1.21 8.11 9.69
C ALA A 27 -2.35 8.06 10.72
N LEU A 28 -2.91 6.86 10.96
CA LEU A 28 -4.00 6.63 11.90
C LEU A 28 -3.61 6.99 13.34
N LYS A 29 -2.38 6.65 13.76
CA LYS A 29 -1.82 7.06 15.05
C LYS A 29 -1.73 8.57 15.24
N LYS A 30 -1.75 9.36 14.16
CA LYS A 30 -1.76 10.83 14.18
C LYS A 30 -3.17 11.42 14.04
N GLY A 31 -4.21 10.58 13.98
CA GLY A 31 -5.59 11.00 13.82
C GLY A 31 -5.92 11.53 12.42
N MET A 32 -5.14 11.11 11.41
CA MET A 32 -5.39 11.44 10.00
C MET A 32 -6.33 10.40 9.39
N ALA A 33 -7.16 10.82 8.43
CA ALA A 33 -7.76 9.88 7.49
C ALA A 33 -6.69 9.39 6.50
N ILE A 34 -6.91 8.25 5.86
CA ILE A 34 -5.99 7.69 4.86
C ILE A 34 -6.63 7.72 3.47
N GLU A 35 -5.84 8.00 2.46
CA GLU A 35 -6.15 7.77 1.05
C GLU A 35 -5.35 6.55 0.56
N ILE A 36 -5.95 5.80 -0.36
CA ILE A 36 -5.39 4.56 -0.91
C ILE A 36 -5.64 4.49 -2.41
N ASP A 37 -4.75 3.80 -3.12
CA ASP A 37 -4.93 3.44 -4.51
C ASP A 37 -5.29 1.96 -4.65
N ALA A 38 -6.25 1.59 -5.50
CA ALA A 38 -6.70 0.20 -5.63
C ALA A 38 -6.52 -0.37 -7.05
N ARG A 39 -6.15 -1.65 -7.14
CA ARG A 39 -5.99 -2.41 -8.39
C ARG A 39 -6.61 -3.81 -8.26
N GLY A 40 -7.09 -4.34 -9.38
CA GLY A 40 -7.57 -5.72 -9.47
C GLY A 40 -6.45 -6.69 -9.86
N THR A 41 -6.49 -7.90 -9.31
CA THR A 41 -5.57 -9.00 -9.63
C THR A 41 -6.15 -9.95 -10.69
N ALA A 42 -5.33 -10.87 -11.20
CA ALA A 42 -5.75 -11.88 -12.17
C ALA A 42 -6.75 -12.92 -11.61
N ASP A 43 -6.77 -13.09 -10.29
CA ASP A 43 -7.63 -14.01 -9.55
C ASP A 43 -8.72 -13.29 -8.72
N GLU A 44 -9.17 -12.13 -9.21
CA GLU A 44 -10.35 -11.38 -8.74
C GLU A 44 -10.26 -10.82 -7.30
N HIS A 45 -9.05 -10.53 -6.83
CA HIS A 45 -8.82 -9.79 -5.58
C HIS A 45 -8.59 -8.30 -5.84
N ILE A 46 -8.77 -7.48 -4.80
CA ILE A 46 -8.42 -6.05 -4.82
C ILE A 46 -7.20 -5.84 -3.91
N VAL A 47 -6.14 -5.28 -4.48
CA VAL A 47 -4.90 -4.91 -3.77
C VAL A 47 -4.72 -3.40 -3.74
N VAL A 48 -3.93 -2.93 -2.78
CA VAL A 48 -3.64 -1.52 -2.56
C VAL A 48 -2.29 -1.17 -3.19
N MET A 49 -2.32 -0.48 -4.33
CA MET A 49 -1.16 -0.11 -5.14
C MET A 49 -1.51 0.97 -6.17
N HIS A 50 -0.62 1.95 -6.36
CA HIS A 50 -0.83 3.03 -7.31
C HIS A 50 -0.60 2.62 -8.76
N ASP A 51 0.59 2.14 -9.08
CA ASP A 51 1.02 1.85 -10.45
C ASP A 51 0.23 0.66 -11.03
N ASP A 52 0.16 0.55 -12.36
CA ASP A 52 -0.39 -0.62 -13.04
C ASP A 52 0.60 -1.80 -13.08
N THR A 53 1.89 -1.53 -12.80
CA THR A 53 2.94 -2.54 -12.65
C THR A 53 3.59 -2.50 -11.26
N VAL A 54 4.22 -3.60 -10.86
CA VAL A 54 4.85 -3.72 -9.54
C VAL A 54 6.27 -3.14 -9.48
N ASP A 55 6.83 -2.72 -10.63
CA ASP A 55 8.26 -2.45 -10.83
C ASP A 55 8.83 -1.32 -9.96
N ARG A 56 8.07 -0.26 -9.71
CA ARG A 56 8.57 0.93 -9.01
C ARG A 56 8.66 0.72 -7.49
N THR A 57 7.65 0.08 -6.91
CA THR A 57 7.45 0.03 -5.44
C THR A 57 7.60 -1.37 -4.88
N THR A 58 8.19 -2.29 -5.64
CA THR A 58 8.47 -3.64 -5.15
C THR A 58 9.79 -4.17 -5.69
N ASN A 59 10.13 -5.41 -5.33
CA ASN A 59 11.23 -6.18 -5.92
C ASN A 59 10.81 -7.06 -7.12
N GLY A 60 9.59 -6.90 -7.63
CA GLY A 60 9.05 -7.65 -8.77
C GLY A 60 9.09 -6.86 -10.08
N SER A 61 8.51 -7.45 -11.13
CA SER A 61 8.26 -6.78 -12.41
C SER A 61 7.01 -7.36 -13.08
N GLY A 62 6.22 -6.51 -13.73
CA GLY A 62 5.03 -6.92 -14.49
C GLY A 62 3.73 -6.25 -14.03
N GLU A 63 2.67 -6.42 -14.82
CA GLU A 63 1.36 -5.82 -14.59
C GLU A 63 0.60 -6.51 -13.44
N VAL A 64 0.07 -5.71 -12.51
CA VAL A 64 -0.72 -6.18 -11.35
C VAL A 64 -1.91 -7.02 -11.81
N ALA A 65 -2.59 -6.58 -12.87
CA ALA A 65 -3.77 -7.26 -13.43
C ALA A 65 -3.48 -8.64 -14.03
N LYS A 66 -2.20 -9.02 -14.19
CA LYS A 66 -1.76 -10.33 -14.71
C LYS A 66 -1.18 -11.25 -13.63
N MET A 67 -1.11 -10.78 -12.38
CA MET A 67 -0.58 -11.55 -11.25
C MET A 67 -1.72 -12.01 -10.34
N THR A 68 -1.59 -13.21 -9.77
CA THR A 68 -2.45 -13.69 -8.69
C THR A 68 -2.16 -12.97 -7.39
N LEU A 69 -3.09 -12.97 -6.45
CA LEU A 69 -2.88 -12.41 -5.12
C LEU A 69 -1.66 -13.07 -4.44
N SER A 70 -1.50 -14.39 -4.58
CA SER A 70 -0.36 -15.10 -3.97
C SER A 70 0.98 -14.59 -4.52
N GLU A 71 1.11 -14.39 -5.82
CA GLU A 71 2.34 -13.87 -6.44
C GLU A 71 2.63 -12.44 -5.97
N LEU A 72 1.61 -11.59 -5.86
CA LEU A 72 1.74 -10.23 -5.36
C LEU A 72 2.17 -10.22 -3.88
N LYS A 73 1.64 -11.14 -3.07
CA LYS A 73 1.98 -11.27 -1.65
C LYS A 73 3.41 -11.74 -1.40
N ASP A 74 4.03 -12.40 -2.36
CA ASP A 74 5.43 -12.81 -2.25
C ASP A 74 6.41 -11.64 -2.45
N LEU A 75 5.95 -10.52 -3.04
CA LEU A 75 6.77 -9.33 -3.26
C LEU A 75 7.05 -8.55 -1.97
N ASP A 76 8.19 -7.88 -1.95
CA ASP A 76 8.60 -6.93 -0.91
C ASP A 76 8.28 -5.51 -1.39
N ALA A 77 7.34 -4.85 -0.72
CA ALA A 77 6.83 -3.52 -1.05
C ALA A 77 7.49 -2.38 -0.24
N GLY A 78 8.56 -2.65 0.51
CA GLY A 78 9.18 -1.65 1.40
C GLY A 78 10.69 -1.48 1.22
N SER A 79 11.40 -2.52 0.78
CA SER A 79 12.86 -2.47 0.59
C SER A 79 13.33 -1.43 -0.43
N TRP A 80 12.47 -1.03 -1.38
CA TRP A 80 12.77 0.04 -2.35
C TRP A 80 12.86 1.42 -1.70
N TRP A 81 12.15 1.62 -0.59
CA TRP A 81 12.14 2.86 0.17
C TRP A 81 13.33 2.92 1.13
N SER A 82 13.47 1.89 1.96
CA SER A 82 14.58 1.72 2.90
C SER A 82 14.66 0.27 3.36
N SER A 83 15.86 -0.20 3.70
CA SER A 83 16.07 -1.54 4.27
C SER A 83 15.36 -1.76 5.61
N GLU A 84 14.96 -0.69 6.30
CA GLU A 84 14.15 -0.74 7.52
C GLU A 84 12.75 -1.34 7.29
N PHE A 85 12.18 -1.13 6.10
CA PHE A 85 10.84 -1.62 5.73
C PHE A 85 10.89 -2.93 4.93
N LYS A 86 12.00 -3.65 5.04
CA LYS A 86 12.14 -4.95 4.38
C LYS A 86 11.05 -5.91 4.86
N GLY A 87 10.38 -6.53 3.90
CA GLY A 87 9.32 -7.50 4.16
C GLY A 87 7.91 -6.91 4.26
N GLU A 88 7.75 -5.60 4.07
CA GLU A 88 6.43 -5.01 3.81
C GLU A 88 5.76 -5.72 2.63
N ARG A 89 4.45 -5.92 2.73
CA ARG A 89 3.66 -6.64 1.72
C ARG A 89 2.70 -5.69 1.05
N ILE A 90 2.38 -5.95 -0.21
CA ILE A 90 1.25 -5.29 -0.89
C ILE A 90 -0.03 -5.67 -0.13
N PRO A 91 -0.78 -4.71 0.46
CA PRO A 91 -2.00 -5.01 1.19
C PRO A 91 -3.14 -5.41 0.24
N THR A 92 -4.07 -6.24 0.71
CA THR A 92 -5.39 -6.30 0.11
C THR A 92 -6.23 -5.12 0.61
N LEU A 93 -7.32 -4.82 -0.10
CA LEU A 93 -8.30 -3.85 0.40
C LEU A 93 -8.91 -4.31 1.74
N GLU A 94 -9.14 -5.62 1.91
CA GLU A 94 -9.68 -6.20 3.15
C GLU A 94 -8.73 -6.01 4.34
N GLU A 95 -7.44 -6.35 4.19
CA GLU A 95 -6.44 -6.13 5.24
C GLU A 95 -6.28 -4.65 5.59
N THR A 96 -6.50 -3.76 4.61
CA THR A 96 -6.48 -2.30 4.85
C THR A 96 -7.69 -1.85 5.66
N PHE A 97 -8.84 -2.52 5.52
CA PHE A 97 -10.02 -2.25 6.34
C PHE A 97 -9.93 -2.84 7.75
N ASP A 98 -9.15 -3.91 7.95
CA ASP A 98 -8.97 -4.51 9.27
C ASP A 98 -8.21 -3.60 10.27
N ILE A 99 -7.54 -2.56 9.78
CA ILE A 99 -6.75 -1.63 10.62
C ILE A 99 -7.42 -0.28 10.90
N VAL A 100 -8.62 -0.02 10.36
CA VAL A 100 -9.35 1.26 10.54
C VAL A 100 -10.51 1.18 11.53
#